data_AF-A0A535IE56-F1
#
_entry.id   AF-A0A535IE56-F1
#
_cell.length_a   1.000
_cell.length_b   1.000
_cell.length_c   1.000
_cell.angle_alpha   90.00
_cell.angle_beta   90.00
_cell.angle_gamma   90.00
#
_symmetry.space_group_name_H-M   'P 1'
#
loop_
_entity.id
_entity.type
_entity.pdbx_description
1 polymer ?
#
loop_
_entity_poly.entity_id
_entity_poly.type
_entity_poly.pdbx_seq_one_letter_code
_entity_poly.pdbx_strand_id
1 'polypeptide(L)'
;MTRDEAWAIVSEYVKSESLRKHMLAVEACMREYARHYREDEEQWATVAVLHDFDFEIHPTLDEHPQAGAAILRERGVPEDIIYSVLSHADHL
;
A
#
# COMPACT_ATOMS: atom_id res chain seq x y z
N MET A 1 1.66 -6.98 10.40
CA MET A 1 2.23 -7.72 9.26
C MET A 1 3.64 -7.23 9.00
N THR A 2 4.45 -8.01 8.29
CA THR A 2 5.78 -7.58 7.83
C THR A 2 5.69 -6.96 6.42
N ARG A 3 6.71 -6.18 6.06
CA ARG A 3 6.84 -5.62 4.70
C ARG A 3 6.89 -6.72 3.62
N ASP A 4 7.47 -7.88 3.92
CA ASP A 4 7.54 -9.00 2.99
C ASP A 4 6.17 -9.68 2.78
N GLU A 5 5.36 -9.80 3.84
CA GLU A 5 3.97 -10.24 3.71
C GLU A 5 3.14 -9.28 2.84
N ALA A 6 3.37 -7.97 3.00
CA ALA A 6 2.74 -6.96 2.15
C ALA A 6 3.19 -7.07 0.69
N TRP A 7 4.49 -7.30 0.44
CA TRP A 7 5.01 -7.50 -0.91
C TRP A 7 4.44 -8.75 -1.59
N ALA A 8 4.12 -9.80 -0.82
CA ALA A 8 3.45 -10.99 -1.35
C ALA A 8 2.05 -10.65 -1.89
N ILE A 9 1.27 -9.83 -1.17
CA ILE A 9 -0.04 -9.32 -1.62
C ILE A 9 0.13 -8.52 -2.92
N VAL A 10 1.07 -7.58 -2.95
CA VAL A 10 1.36 -6.77 -4.15
C VAL A 10 1.71 -7.64 -5.34
N SER A 11 2.57 -8.63 -5.14
CA SER A 11 3.00 -9.55 -6.21
C SER A 11 1.84 -10.40 -6.76
N GLU A 12 0.82 -10.64 -5.93
CA GLU A 12 -0.38 -11.38 -6.30
C GLU A 12 -1.31 -10.54 -7.19
N TYR A 13 -1.54 -9.27 -6.88
CA TYR A 13 -2.52 -8.43 -7.58
C TYR A 13 -1.93 -7.55 -8.67
N VAL A 14 -0.69 -7.09 -8.51
CA VAL A 14 0.00 -6.23 -9.47
C VAL A 14 0.91 -7.06 -10.36
N LYS A 15 0.66 -7.12 -11.67
CA LYS A 15 1.49 -7.84 -12.65
C LYS A 15 2.40 -6.92 -13.45
N SER A 16 2.05 -5.65 -13.56
CA SER A 16 2.85 -4.65 -14.23
C SER A 16 4.17 -4.39 -13.50
N GLU A 17 5.28 -4.52 -14.22
CA GLU A 17 6.58 -4.13 -13.69
C GLU A 17 6.68 -2.64 -13.40
N SER A 18 6.02 -1.79 -14.20
CA SER A 18 6.07 -0.34 -13.99
C SER A 18 5.36 0.05 -12.70
N LEU A 19 4.21 -0.57 -12.42
CA LEU A 19 3.46 -0.31 -11.19
C LEU A 19 4.18 -0.84 -9.95
N ARG A 20 4.78 -2.04 -10.04
CA ARG A 20 5.66 -2.55 -8.97
C ARG A 20 6.84 -1.61 -8.70
N LYS A 21 7.49 -1.08 -9.74
CA LYS A 21 8.59 -0.11 -9.61
C LYS A 21 8.12 1.20 -8.98
N HIS A 22 6.91 1.67 -9.31
CA HIS A 22 6.29 2.83 -8.66
C HIS A 22 6.12 2.58 -7.16
N MET A 23 5.54 1.46 -6.77
CA MET A 23 5.32 1.11 -5.35
C MET A 23 6.63 1.02 -4.56
N LEU A 24 7.68 0.44 -5.16
CA LEU A 24 9.02 0.40 -4.56
C LEU A 24 9.69 1.79 -4.46
N ALA A 25 9.45 2.67 -5.44
CA ALA A 25 9.94 4.05 -5.38
C ALA A 25 9.26 4.85 -4.27
N VAL A 26 7.94 4.69 -4.10
CA VAL A 26 7.18 5.29 -3.00
C VAL A 26 7.66 4.73 -1.65
N GLU A 27 7.93 3.44 -1.55
CA GLU A 27 8.53 2.83 -0.35
C GLU A 27 9.86 3.50 0.03
N ALA A 28 10.76 3.70 -0.94
CA ALA A 28 12.04 4.37 -0.68
C ALA A 28 11.84 5.80 -0.13
N CYS A 29 10.90 6.56 -0.69
CA CYS A 29 10.56 7.90 -0.21
C CYS A 29 9.97 7.87 1.20
N MET A 30 9.01 6.97 1.46
CA MET A 30 8.34 6.88 2.76
C MET A 30 9.28 6.41 3.87
N ARG A 31 10.23 5.52 3.57
CA ARG A 31 11.31 5.17 4.51
C ARG A 31 12.16 6.38 4.89
N GLU A 32 12.50 7.23 3.92
CA GLU A 32 13.25 8.46 4.21
C GLU A 32 12.45 9.46 5.04
N TYR A 33 11.16 9.64 4.73
CA TYR A 33 10.30 10.48 5.55
C TYR A 33 10.12 9.94 6.96
N ALA A 34 9.95 8.63 7.14
CA ALA A 34 9.86 8.02 8.46
C ALA A 34 11.12 8.32 9.30
N ARG A 35 12.32 8.19 8.72
CA ARG A 35 13.57 8.57 9.39
C ARG A 35 13.62 10.06 9.73
N HIS A 36 13.21 10.92 8.81
CA HIS A 36 13.19 12.37 9.02
C HIS A 36 12.26 12.77 10.18
N TYR A 37 11.07 12.18 10.23
CA TYR A 37 10.06 12.44 11.26
C TYR A 37 10.23 11.61 12.54
N ARG A 38 11.22 10.69 12.58
CA ARG A 38 11.48 9.76 13.69
C ARG A 38 10.31 8.81 13.99
N GLU A 39 9.66 8.37 12.91
CA GLU A 39 8.57 7.39 12.93
C GLU A 39 9.09 5.96 12.66
N ASP A 40 8.21 4.96 12.73
CA ASP A 40 8.53 3.57 12.41
C ASP A 40 8.72 3.38 10.89
N GLU A 41 9.97 3.17 10.49
CA GLU A 41 10.35 2.98 9.09
C GLU A 41 9.67 1.76 8.44
N GLU A 42 9.54 0.63 9.15
CA GLU A 42 8.96 -0.59 8.58
C GLU A 42 7.44 -0.48 8.45
N GLN A 43 6.79 0.20 9.38
CA GLN A 43 5.36 0.50 9.27
C GLN A 43 5.09 1.36 8.03
N TRP A 44 5.83 2.46 7.85
CA TRP A 44 5.65 3.35 6.70
C TRP A 44 6.06 2.70 5.38
N ALA A 45 7.07 1.83 5.36
CA ALA A 45 7.39 1.02 4.20
C ALA A 45 6.26 0.05 3.81
N THR A 46 5.60 -0.54 4.80
CA THR A 46 4.46 -1.44 4.59
C THR A 46 3.26 -0.70 4.01
N VAL A 47 2.94 0.48 4.53
CA VAL A 47 1.89 1.36 3.97
C VAL A 47 2.23 1.72 2.52
N ALA A 48 3.47 2.17 2.29
CA ALA A 48 3.94 2.60 0.98
C ALA A 48 3.81 1.51 -0.08
N VAL A 49 4.24 0.29 0.25
CA VAL A 49 4.21 -0.80 -0.72
C VAL A 49 2.79 -1.27 -0.98
N LEU A 50 1.84 -1.11 -0.05
CA LEU A 50 0.45 -1.53 -0.26
C LEU A 50 -0.42 -0.51 -0.99
N HIS A 51 -0.05 0.78 -1.05
CA HIS A 51 -1.01 1.83 -1.40
C HIS A 51 -1.80 1.59 -2.70
N ASP A 52 -1.13 1.14 -3.76
CA ASP A 52 -1.72 0.89 -5.09
C ASP A 52 -1.94 -0.60 -5.41
N PHE A 53 -1.94 -1.50 -4.41
CA PHE A 53 -1.93 -2.94 -4.68
C PHE A 53 -3.13 -3.45 -5.48
N ASP A 54 -4.29 -2.78 -5.35
CA ASP A 54 -5.54 -3.17 -5.99
C ASP A 54 -5.81 -2.42 -7.31
N PHE A 55 -4.94 -1.49 -7.71
CA PHE A 55 -5.19 -0.64 -8.90
C PHE A 55 -5.41 -1.44 -10.18
N GLU A 56 -4.72 -2.58 -10.39
CA GLU A 56 -4.93 -3.40 -11.61
C GLU A 56 -6.28 -4.13 -11.63
N ILE A 57 -6.86 -4.41 -10.47
CA ILE A 57 -8.17 -5.08 -10.35
C ILE A 57 -9.33 -4.09 -10.13
N HIS A 58 -9.02 -2.86 -9.71
CA HIS A 58 -9.94 -1.75 -9.48
C HIS A 58 -9.36 -0.44 -10.08
N PRO A 59 -9.29 -0.29 -11.41
CA PRO A 59 -8.49 0.76 -12.06
C PRO A 59 -9.15 2.14 -12.09
N THR A 60 -10.33 2.28 -11.51
CA THR A 60 -11.10 3.51 -11.53
C THR A 60 -11.04 4.23 -10.19
N LEU A 61 -11.17 5.56 -10.23
CA LEU A 61 -11.15 6.38 -9.02
C LEU A 61 -12.39 6.15 -8.14
N ASP A 62 -13.48 5.61 -8.65
CA ASP A 62 -14.64 5.24 -7.81
C ASP A 62 -14.47 3.90 -7.08
N GLU A 63 -13.48 3.09 -7.45
CA GLU A 63 -13.21 1.79 -6.84
C GLU A 63 -11.93 1.78 -6.00
N HIS A 64 -10.82 2.31 -6.51
CA HIS A 64 -9.52 2.31 -5.81
C HIS A 64 -9.34 3.59 -4.98
N PRO A 65 -8.87 3.47 -3.71
CA PRO A 65 -8.42 2.25 -3.01
C PRO A 65 -9.50 1.53 -2.17
N GLN A 66 -10.75 1.98 -2.21
CA GLN A 66 -11.81 1.55 -1.30
C GLN A 66 -12.13 0.06 -1.43
N ALA A 67 -12.18 -0.45 -2.67
CA ALA A 67 -12.47 -1.85 -2.96
C ALA A 67 -11.34 -2.79 -2.47
N GLY A 68 -10.09 -2.34 -2.49
CA GLY A 68 -8.93 -3.06 -1.94
C GLY A 68 -8.98 -3.25 -0.42
N ALA A 69 -9.62 -2.35 0.33
CA ALA A 69 -9.65 -2.45 1.78
C ALA A 69 -10.27 -3.76 2.30
N ALA A 70 -11.32 -4.27 1.63
CA ALA A 70 -11.92 -5.56 2.00
C ALA A 70 -10.91 -6.71 1.88
N ILE A 71 -10.11 -6.73 0.82
CA ILE A 71 -9.06 -7.73 0.59
C ILE A 71 -7.99 -7.64 1.68
N LEU A 72 -7.53 -6.43 2.03
CA LEU A 72 -6.53 -6.25 3.08
C LEU A 72 -7.05 -6.74 4.45
N ARG A 73 -8.32 -6.49 4.77
CA ARG A 73 -8.95 -7.01 6.01
C ARG A 73 -8.99 -8.53 6.03
N GLU A 74 -9.39 -9.16 4.93
CA GLU A 74 -9.41 -10.63 4.80
C GLU A 74 -8.02 -11.25 4.96
N ARG A 75 -6.96 -10.52 4.57
CA ARG A 75 -5.56 -10.93 4.75
C ARG A 75 -5.00 -10.65 6.15
N GLY A 76 -5.79 -10.09 7.06
CA GLY A 76 -5.36 -9.77 8.42
C GLY A 76 -4.41 -8.58 8.51
N VAL A 77 -4.45 -7.67 7.53
CA VAL A 77 -3.67 -6.42 7.59
C VAL A 77 -4.21 -5.54 8.74
N PRO A 78 -3.35 -4.99 9.61
CA PRO A 78 -3.76 -4.08 10.67
C PRO A 78 -4.59 -2.88 10.16
N GLU A 79 -5.66 -2.50 10.88
CA GLU A 79 -6.57 -1.43 10.45
C GLU A 79 -5.90 -0.05 10.36
N ASP A 80 -4.85 0.21 11.15
CA ASP A 80 -4.07 1.45 11.05
C ASP A 80 -3.30 1.55 9.73
N ILE A 81 -2.79 0.42 9.22
CA ILE A 81 -2.18 0.33 7.88
C ILE A 81 -3.24 0.50 6.81
N ILE A 82 -4.40 -0.16 6.93
CA ILE A 82 -5.51 -0.04 5.97
C ILE A 82 -6.00 1.40 5.91
N TYR A 83 -6.21 2.04 7.06
CA TYR A 83 -6.60 3.45 7.13
C TYR A 83 -5.57 4.36 6.44
N SER A 84 -4.28 4.12 6.69
CA SER A 84 -3.20 4.90 6.06
C SER A 84 -3.17 4.70 4.54
N VAL A 85 -3.38 3.46 4.07
CA VAL A 85 -3.55 3.18 2.64
C VAL A 85 -4.75 3.94 2.11
N LEU A 86 -5.94 3.85 2.70
CA LEU A 86 -7.12 4.56 2.21
C LEU A 86 -6.96 6.09 2.13
N SER A 87 -6.09 6.66 2.97
CA SER A 87 -5.87 8.12 3.03
C SER A 87 -5.05 8.72 1.88
N HIS A 88 -4.48 7.91 0.97
CA HIS A 88 -3.70 8.46 -0.16
C HIS A 88 -4.59 9.00 -1.30
N ALA A 89 -5.90 8.76 -1.22
CA ALA A 89 -6.87 9.19 -2.21
C ALA A 89 -7.95 10.07 -1.55
N ASP A 90 -8.28 11.19 -2.19
CA ASP A 90 -9.15 12.23 -1.63
C ASP A 90 -10.65 12.01 -1.92
N HIS A 91 -11.01 10.95 -2.62
CA HIS A 91 -12.39 10.62 -2.98
C HIS A 91 -12.98 9.59 -2.00
N LEU A 92 -14.03 9.97 -1.27
CA LEU A 92 -14.86 9.09 -0.42
C LEU A 92 -16.25 8.91 -1.05
#